data_AF-A0A8H7U549-F1
#
_entry.id   AF-A0A8H7U549-F1
#
_cell.length_a   1.000
_cell.length_b   1.000
_cell.length_c   1.000
_cell.angle_alpha   90.00
_cell.angle_beta   90.00
_cell.angle_gamma   90.00
#
_symmetry.space_group_name_H-M   'P 1'
#
loop_
_entity.id
_entity.type
_entity.pdbx_description
1 polymer ?
#
loop_
_entity_poly.entity_id
_entity_poly.type
_entity_poly.pdbx_seq_one_letter_code
_entity_poly.pdbx_strand_id
1 'polypeptide(L)'
;MGGGGSHDDWEARQREERRRAEEEQQRLQEQQRQAEEQARRAAEERAIAEERTRQIVEEIRRAEEARRQAEEEQRRAEEARRRAEEQRRAAEEQRRIAEENARRVEEERRRADEARRRAEEEARRAEEQRRIAEEQRRRAEEEQRRADEARRLAEEQRRQAEEQRRRNEEERARAEEEARIARIAEEAAAQARIQAEKEAAHARMAQEEAERALQEGIKPIIVPTVEEVAATKTRLQYQEGSFHFAVAGISGSGKSSLINALRGLRNNSKDPRVAAAGVVETTSVVARYPDPMRNDVVWYDVPGAGTLDFPDWVYFNDQGLYIFDCILVLTDNRFTDTDLAILRNCARFKIPAFVVRSKWQQHVENILDDLQDEDDEDDDARLIRARNKLVAETTASVSENLANAELPPQRVYVVDKEALVQVVNGAEPAHLFDERDLVRELFMMAHAGRA
;
A
#
# COMPACT_ATOMS: atom_id res chain seq x y z
N MET A 1 -210.81 95.47 -128.59
CA MET A 1 -211.28 94.12 -128.27
C MET A 1 -210.17 93.17 -128.71
N GLY A 2 -209.55 92.34 -127.88
CA GLY A 2 -209.82 92.00 -126.50
C GLY A 2 -210.09 90.52 -126.38
N GLY A 3 -209.79 89.97 -125.21
CA GLY A 3 -210.18 88.63 -124.85
C GLY A 3 -209.12 87.62 -125.27
N GLY A 4 -208.46 86.92 -124.34
CA GLY A 4 -208.94 86.46 -123.05
C GLY A 4 -209.39 85.00 -123.19
N GLY A 5 -208.85 84.04 -122.46
CA GLY A 5 -208.00 84.23 -121.29
C GLY A 5 -207.44 82.94 -120.68
N SER A 6 -206.54 83.22 -119.74
CA SER A 6 -206.30 82.51 -118.48
C SER A 6 -206.01 81.01 -118.57
N HIS A 7 -204.74 80.65 -118.77
CA HIS A 7 -204.22 79.28 -118.58
C HIS A 7 -202.75 79.28 -118.10
N ASP A 8 -201.93 80.21 -118.59
CA ASP A 8 -200.47 80.18 -118.33
C ASP A 8 -200.05 80.64 -116.92
N ASP A 9 -200.92 81.34 -116.19
CA ASP A 9 -200.65 81.78 -114.81
C ASP A 9 -200.66 80.60 -113.80
N TRP A 10 -201.17 79.43 -114.22
CA TRP A 10 -201.12 78.19 -113.43
C TRP A 10 -199.83 77.39 -113.66
N GLU A 11 -199.30 77.37 -114.89
CA GLU A 11 -198.03 76.69 -115.20
C GLU A 11 -196.79 77.35 -114.57
N ALA A 12 -196.83 78.67 -114.38
CA ALA A 12 -195.72 79.41 -113.76
C ALA A 12 -195.49 78.98 -112.29
N ARG A 13 -196.57 78.72 -111.53
CA ARG A 13 -196.49 78.32 -110.12
C ARG A 13 -195.93 76.90 -109.95
N GLN A 14 -196.30 75.97 -110.83
CA GLN A 14 -195.83 74.58 -110.78
C GLN A 14 -194.31 74.44 -111.08
N ARG A 15 -193.75 75.29 -111.94
CA ARG A 15 -192.30 75.31 -112.20
C ARG A 15 -191.51 75.84 -111.01
N GLU A 16 -192.08 76.81 -110.29
CA GLU A 16 -191.43 77.42 -109.13
C GLU A 16 -191.36 76.44 -107.94
N GLU A 17 -192.40 75.63 -107.72
CA GLU A 17 -192.41 74.58 -106.69
C GLU A 17 -191.39 73.48 -106.96
N ARG A 18 -191.28 73.00 -108.20
CA ARG A 18 -190.25 72.02 -108.58
C ARG A 18 -188.84 72.55 -108.35
N ARG A 19 -188.59 73.82 -108.69
CA ARG A 19 -187.28 74.44 -108.47
C ARG A 19 -186.92 74.52 -106.98
N ARG A 20 -187.89 74.85 -106.12
CA ARG A 20 -187.68 74.88 -104.66
C ARG A 20 -187.39 73.50 -104.08
N ALA A 21 -188.09 72.46 -104.54
CA ALA A 21 -187.83 71.09 -104.10
C ALA A 21 -186.44 70.58 -104.56
N GLU A 22 -186.04 70.90 -105.79
CA GLU A 22 -184.70 70.58 -106.30
C GLU A 22 -183.59 71.33 -105.53
N GLU A 23 -183.79 72.63 -105.24
CA GLU A 23 -182.87 73.43 -104.43
C GLU A 23 -182.76 72.88 -102.98
N GLU A 24 -183.87 72.46 -102.38
CA GLU A 24 -183.90 71.86 -101.04
C GLU A 24 -183.21 70.49 -101.01
N GLN A 25 -183.43 69.66 -102.04
CA GLN A 25 -182.79 68.37 -102.17
C GLN A 25 -181.27 68.50 -102.39
N GLN A 26 -180.83 69.52 -103.15
CA GLN A 26 -179.42 69.85 -103.29
C GLN A 26 -178.79 70.30 -101.97
N ARG A 27 -179.47 71.15 -101.19
CA ARG A 27 -178.99 71.57 -99.86
C ARG A 27 -178.82 70.40 -98.91
N LEU A 28 -179.76 69.45 -98.91
CA LEU A 28 -179.67 68.24 -98.09
C LEU A 28 -178.50 67.35 -98.49
N GLN A 29 -178.28 67.15 -99.80
CA GLN A 29 -177.11 66.40 -100.28
C GLN A 29 -175.79 67.10 -99.93
N GLU A 30 -175.75 68.42 -100.04
CA GLU A 30 -174.56 69.19 -99.69
C GLU A 30 -174.28 69.14 -98.18
N GLN A 31 -175.31 69.25 -97.33
CA GLN A 31 -175.18 69.03 -95.89
C GLN A 31 -174.71 67.62 -95.54
N GLN A 32 -175.23 66.58 -96.20
CA GLN A 32 -174.78 65.21 -95.98
C GLN A 32 -173.31 65.03 -96.34
N ARG A 33 -172.87 65.56 -97.50
CA ARG A 33 -171.45 65.52 -97.89
C ARG A 33 -170.55 66.23 -96.88
N GLN A 34 -170.96 67.40 -96.40
CA GLN A 34 -170.20 68.13 -95.38
C GLN A 34 -170.09 67.34 -94.07
N ALA A 35 -171.17 66.69 -93.62
CA ALA A 35 -171.15 65.86 -92.42
C ALA A 35 -170.27 64.61 -92.58
N GLU A 36 -170.32 63.93 -93.73
CA GLU A 36 -169.44 62.79 -94.04
C GLU A 36 -167.97 63.20 -94.09
N GLU A 37 -167.67 64.35 -94.70
CA GLU A 37 -166.30 64.86 -94.76
C GLU A 37 -165.78 65.24 -93.37
N GLN A 38 -166.61 65.87 -92.52
CA GLN A 38 -166.25 66.14 -91.13
C GLN A 38 -166.02 64.87 -90.30
N ALA A 39 -166.89 63.86 -90.45
CA ALA A 39 -166.73 62.58 -89.77
C ALA A 39 -165.45 61.86 -90.21
N ARG A 40 -165.12 61.90 -91.51
CA ARG A 40 -163.88 61.33 -92.04
C ARG A 40 -162.65 62.01 -91.46
N ARG A 41 -162.62 63.35 -91.39
CA ARG A 41 -161.50 64.10 -90.78
C ARG A 41 -161.33 63.77 -89.29
N ALA A 42 -162.43 63.68 -88.54
CA ALA A 42 -162.38 63.31 -87.12
C ALA A 42 -161.88 61.86 -86.90
N ALA A 43 -162.23 60.92 -87.78
CA ALA A 43 -161.72 59.56 -87.72
C ALA A 43 -160.22 59.49 -88.05
N GLU A 44 -159.77 60.26 -89.05
CA GLU A 44 -158.36 60.38 -89.41
C GLU A 44 -157.53 60.99 -88.28
N GLU A 45 -158.01 62.06 -87.63
CA GLU A 45 -157.37 62.64 -86.45
C GLU A 45 -157.28 61.65 -85.27
N ARG A 46 -158.32 60.85 -85.02
CA ARG A 46 -158.29 59.81 -83.99
C ARG A 46 -157.27 58.71 -84.30
N ALA A 47 -157.19 58.25 -85.55
CA ALA A 47 -156.21 57.26 -85.96
C ALA A 47 -154.77 57.76 -85.74
N ILE A 48 -154.51 59.03 -86.10
CA ILE A 48 -153.21 59.68 -85.85
C ILE A 48 -152.92 59.79 -84.35
N ALA A 49 -153.92 60.14 -83.53
CA ALA A 49 -153.75 60.23 -82.08
C ALA A 49 -153.47 58.85 -81.44
N GLU A 50 -154.17 57.80 -81.87
CA GLU A 50 -153.93 56.43 -81.43
C GLU A 50 -152.53 55.93 -81.83
N GLU A 51 -152.09 56.22 -83.05
CA GLU A 51 -150.74 55.87 -83.52
C GLU A 51 -149.67 56.60 -82.71
N ARG A 52 -149.82 57.91 -82.46
CA ARG A 52 -148.93 58.68 -81.57
C ARG A 52 -148.88 58.11 -80.16
N THR A 53 -150.03 57.70 -79.61
CA THR A 53 -150.10 57.10 -78.28
C THR A 53 -149.35 55.76 -78.23
N ARG A 54 -149.49 54.93 -79.28
CA ARG A 54 -148.73 53.67 -79.39
C ARG A 54 -147.22 53.93 -79.47
N GLN A 55 -146.78 54.91 -80.25
CA GLN A 55 -145.37 55.29 -80.34
C GLN A 55 -144.80 55.73 -78.99
N ILE A 56 -145.53 56.57 -78.24
CA ILE A 56 -145.10 57.02 -76.90
C ILE A 56 -144.99 55.83 -75.94
N VAL A 57 -145.95 54.91 -75.95
CA VAL A 57 -145.91 53.72 -75.08
C VAL A 57 -144.72 52.82 -75.45
N GLU A 58 -144.44 52.65 -76.74
CA GLU A 58 -143.29 51.87 -77.19
C GLU A 58 -141.96 52.53 -76.82
N GLU A 59 -141.85 53.86 -76.91
CA GLU A 59 -140.68 54.61 -76.44
C GLU A 59 -140.47 54.49 -74.93
N ILE A 60 -141.54 54.61 -74.14
CA ILE A 60 -141.48 54.42 -72.68
C ILE A 60 -140.97 53.01 -72.36
N ARG A 61 -141.50 51.98 -73.04
CA ARG A 61 -141.06 50.60 -72.85
C ARG A 61 -139.57 50.42 -73.17
N ARG A 62 -139.10 50.96 -74.30
CA ARG A 62 -137.68 50.90 -74.68
C ARG A 62 -136.78 51.63 -73.67
N ALA A 63 -137.23 52.77 -73.14
CA ALA A 63 -136.50 53.52 -72.11
C ALA A 63 -136.43 52.75 -70.78
N GLU A 64 -137.53 52.08 -70.37
CA GLU A 64 -137.54 51.23 -69.18
C GLU A 64 -136.63 50.01 -69.32
N GLU A 65 -136.65 49.34 -70.48
CA GLU A 65 -135.76 48.20 -70.76
C GLU A 65 -134.28 48.64 -70.76
N ALA A 66 -133.93 49.77 -71.38
CA ALA A 66 -132.58 50.33 -71.35
C ALA A 66 -132.12 50.70 -69.94
N ARG A 67 -133.02 51.28 -69.12
CA ARG A 67 -132.72 51.61 -67.72
C ARG A 67 -132.44 50.35 -66.90
N ARG A 68 -133.23 49.28 -67.07
CA ARG A 68 -133.00 48.01 -66.38
C ARG A 68 -131.64 47.41 -66.74
N GLN A 69 -131.27 47.46 -68.02
CA GLN A 69 -129.95 46.99 -68.47
C GLN A 69 -128.81 47.80 -67.84
N ALA A 70 -128.92 49.12 -67.81
CA ALA A 70 -127.91 49.99 -67.19
C ALA A 70 -127.78 49.74 -65.67
N GLU A 71 -128.90 49.54 -64.96
CA GLU A 71 -128.90 49.20 -63.53
C GLU A 71 -128.25 47.82 -63.28
N GLU A 72 -128.51 46.83 -64.14
CA GLU A 72 -127.88 45.51 -64.02
C GLU A 72 -126.37 45.56 -64.32
N GLU A 73 -125.96 46.32 -65.33
CA GLU A 73 -124.55 46.53 -65.67
C GLU A 73 -123.80 47.25 -64.53
N GLN A 74 -124.41 48.28 -63.93
CA GLN A 74 -123.84 48.95 -62.76
C GLN A 74 -123.66 48.00 -61.57
N ARG A 75 -124.64 47.14 -61.28
CA ARG A 75 -124.52 46.14 -60.20
C ARG A 75 -123.37 45.17 -60.47
N ARG A 76 -123.26 44.66 -61.70
CA ARG A 76 -122.14 43.77 -62.10
C ARG A 76 -120.79 44.47 -61.98
N ALA A 77 -120.71 45.74 -62.37
CA ALA A 77 -119.49 46.54 -62.23
C ALA A 77 -119.13 46.80 -60.76
N GLU A 78 -120.11 47.05 -59.90
CA GLU A 78 -119.90 47.24 -58.46
C GLU A 78 -119.44 45.93 -57.79
N GLU A 79 -120.09 44.80 -58.09
CA GLU A 79 -119.65 43.49 -57.59
C GLU A 79 -118.25 43.11 -58.06
N ALA A 80 -117.92 43.38 -59.33
CA ALA A 80 -116.58 43.17 -59.86
C ALA A 80 -115.54 44.04 -59.14
N ARG A 81 -115.87 45.31 -58.85
CA ARG A 81 -115.00 46.20 -58.06
C ARG A 81 -114.80 45.70 -56.64
N ARG A 82 -115.86 45.27 -55.95
CA ARG A 82 -115.76 44.71 -54.59
C ARG A 82 -114.85 43.47 -54.56
N ARG A 83 -115.02 42.54 -55.50
CA ARG A 83 -114.16 41.35 -55.61
C ARG A 83 -112.70 41.72 -55.90
N ALA A 84 -112.45 42.68 -56.78
CA ALA A 84 -111.10 43.15 -57.07
C ALA A 84 -110.45 43.82 -55.85
N GLU A 85 -111.21 44.59 -55.07
CA GLU A 85 -110.74 45.22 -53.85
C GLU A 85 -110.43 44.18 -52.75
N GLU A 86 -111.29 43.18 -52.56
CA GLU A 86 -111.05 42.06 -51.64
C GLU A 86 -109.81 41.26 -52.03
N GLN A 87 -109.65 40.92 -53.33
CA GLN A 87 -108.45 40.24 -53.83
C GLN A 87 -107.19 41.07 -53.61
N ARG A 88 -107.26 42.38 -53.82
CA ARG A 88 -106.13 43.28 -53.57
C ARG A 88 -105.77 43.34 -52.08
N ARG A 89 -106.75 43.44 -51.18
CA ARG A 89 -106.51 43.41 -49.73
C ARG A 89 -105.88 42.10 -49.28
N ALA A 90 -106.37 40.97 -49.78
CA ALA A 90 -105.79 39.65 -49.49
C ALA A 90 -104.34 39.53 -49.99
N ALA A 91 -104.05 40.04 -51.19
CA ALA A 91 -102.70 40.05 -51.75
C ALA A 91 -101.76 40.98 -50.95
N GLU A 92 -102.23 42.15 -50.53
CA GLU A 92 -101.47 43.09 -49.67
C GLU A 92 -101.19 42.47 -48.29
N GLU A 93 -102.15 41.75 -47.70
CA GLU A 93 -101.96 41.04 -46.43
C GLU A 93 -100.97 39.88 -46.56
N GLN A 94 -101.08 39.06 -47.62
CA GLN A 94 -100.10 38.00 -47.89
C GLN A 94 -98.69 38.55 -48.10
N ARG A 95 -98.57 39.68 -48.82
CA ARG A 95 -97.28 40.36 -49.00
C ARG A 95 -96.71 40.85 -47.67
N ARG A 96 -97.54 41.40 -46.78
CA ARG A 96 -97.11 41.83 -45.44
C ARG A 96 -96.59 40.66 -44.60
N ILE A 97 -97.31 39.54 -44.60
CA ILE A 97 -96.89 38.32 -43.88
C ILE A 97 -95.59 37.77 -44.46
N ALA A 98 -95.45 37.73 -45.79
CA ALA A 98 -94.22 37.28 -46.45
C ALA A 98 -93.03 38.20 -46.13
N GLU A 99 -93.24 39.52 -46.11
CA GLU A 99 -92.20 40.50 -45.75
C GLU A 99 -91.80 40.38 -44.27
N GLU A 100 -92.77 40.20 -43.36
CA GLU A 100 -92.48 40.00 -41.93
C GLU A 100 -91.69 38.71 -41.70
N ASN A 101 -92.08 37.61 -42.35
CA ASN A 101 -91.35 36.34 -42.28
C ASN A 101 -89.94 36.46 -42.87
N ALA A 102 -89.77 37.14 -44.00
CA ALA A 102 -88.46 37.37 -44.59
C ALA A 102 -87.55 38.18 -43.65
N ARG A 103 -88.08 39.22 -42.98
CA ARG A 103 -87.34 40.00 -41.99
C ARG A 103 -86.92 39.16 -40.78
N ARG A 104 -87.79 38.28 -40.28
CA ARG A 104 -87.46 37.36 -39.17
C ARG A 104 -86.34 36.40 -39.55
N VAL A 105 -86.41 35.79 -40.74
CA VAL A 105 -85.35 34.89 -41.25
C VAL A 105 -84.03 35.63 -41.43
N GLU A 106 -84.05 36.86 -41.95
CA GLU A 106 -82.84 37.67 -42.08
C GLU A 106 -82.24 38.03 -40.72
N GLU A 107 -83.07 38.39 -39.74
CA GLU A 107 -82.60 38.72 -38.38
C GLU A 107 -82.02 37.49 -37.66
N GLU A 108 -82.66 36.33 -37.77
CA GLU A 108 -82.11 35.06 -37.24
C GLU A 108 -80.78 34.70 -37.89
N ARG A 109 -80.66 34.88 -39.21
CA ARG A 109 -79.41 34.66 -39.93
C ARG A 109 -78.30 35.61 -39.47
N ARG A 110 -78.61 36.90 -39.27
CA ARG A 110 -77.64 37.86 -38.72
C ARG A 110 -77.18 37.47 -37.32
N ARG A 111 -78.11 37.07 -36.44
CA ARG A 111 -77.78 36.59 -35.10
C ARG A 111 -76.90 35.33 -35.12
N ALA A 112 -77.20 34.39 -36.03
CA ALA A 112 -76.39 33.19 -36.21
C ALA A 112 -74.98 33.51 -36.74
N ASP A 113 -74.86 34.42 -37.71
CA ASP A 113 -73.57 34.86 -38.24
C ASP A 113 -72.74 35.62 -37.18
N GLU A 114 -73.37 36.48 -36.37
CA GLU A 114 -72.70 37.14 -35.25
C GLU A 114 -72.25 36.15 -34.17
N ALA A 115 -73.09 35.17 -33.81
CA ALA A 115 -72.72 34.12 -32.87
C ALA A 115 -71.55 33.28 -33.40
N ARG A 116 -71.55 32.95 -34.69
CA ARG A 116 -70.47 32.22 -35.35
C ARG A 116 -69.16 33.01 -35.34
N ARG A 117 -69.20 34.31 -35.63
CA ARG A 117 -68.01 35.18 -35.56
C ARG A 117 -67.44 35.26 -34.15
N ARG A 118 -68.28 35.39 -33.12
CA ARG A 118 -67.84 35.39 -31.72
C ARG A 118 -67.19 34.07 -31.34
N ALA A 119 -67.78 32.95 -31.74
CA ALA A 119 -67.22 31.62 -31.49
C ALA A 119 -65.88 31.41 -32.21
N GLU A 120 -65.73 31.88 -33.46
CA GLU A 120 -64.46 31.84 -34.20
C GLU A 120 -63.38 32.72 -33.55
N GLU A 121 -63.72 33.92 -33.08
CA GLU A 121 -62.77 34.78 -32.34
C GLU A 121 -62.34 34.16 -31.00
N GLU A 122 -63.28 33.58 -30.26
CA GLU A 122 -62.98 32.91 -28.99
C GLU A 122 -62.11 31.66 -29.23
N ALA A 123 -62.40 30.87 -30.26
CA ALA A 123 -61.58 29.74 -30.66
C ALA A 123 -60.15 30.17 -31.05
N ARG A 124 -59.99 31.26 -31.81
CA ARG A 124 -58.68 31.82 -32.15
C ARG A 124 -57.90 32.26 -30.91
N ARG A 125 -58.55 32.95 -29.96
CA ARG A 125 -57.91 33.35 -28.70
C ARG A 125 -57.49 32.13 -27.87
N ALA A 126 -58.32 31.10 -27.80
CA ALA A 126 -58.00 29.87 -27.09
C ALA A 126 -56.82 29.12 -27.76
N GLU A 127 -56.76 29.09 -29.09
CA GLU A 127 -55.66 28.51 -29.85
C GLU A 127 -54.35 29.29 -29.64
N GLU A 128 -54.41 30.62 -29.67
CA GLU A 128 -53.26 31.49 -29.39
C GLU A 128 -52.74 31.29 -27.95
N GLN A 129 -53.63 31.24 -26.96
CA GLN A 129 -53.26 30.94 -25.57
C GLN A 129 -52.62 29.55 -25.44
N ARG A 130 -53.15 28.54 -26.12
CA ARG A 130 -52.54 27.19 -26.14
C ARG A 130 -51.15 27.21 -26.76
N ARG A 131 -50.96 27.96 -27.84
CA ARG A 131 -49.65 28.10 -28.51
C ARG A 131 -48.63 28.78 -27.59
N ILE A 132 -49.01 29.84 -26.90
CA ILE A 132 -48.15 30.51 -25.91
C ILE A 132 -47.80 29.56 -24.75
N ALA A 133 -48.79 28.81 -24.24
CA ALA A 133 -48.56 27.84 -23.17
C ALA A 133 -47.64 26.69 -23.61
N GLU A 134 -47.81 26.18 -24.83
CA GLU A 134 -46.92 25.14 -25.39
C GLU A 134 -45.50 25.68 -25.59
N GLU A 135 -45.35 26.91 -26.09
CA GLU A 135 -44.04 27.53 -26.27
C GLU A 135 -43.34 27.78 -24.93
N GLN A 136 -44.07 28.25 -23.91
CA GLN A 136 -43.53 28.38 -22.55
C GLN A 136 -43.10 27.02 -21.98
N ARG A 137 -43.91 25.97 -22.18
CA ARG A 137 -43.57 24.62 -21.73
C ARG A 137 -42.32 24.09 -22.42
N ARG A 138 -42.18 24.30 -23.74
CA ARG A 138 -40.98 23.92 -24.49
C ARG A 138 -39.73 24.66 -23.98
N ARG A 139 -39.83 25.97 -23.74
CA ARG A 139 -38.71 26.75 -23.19
C ARG A 139 -38.30 26.25 -21.80
N ALA A 140 -39.26 25.96 -20.93
CA ALA A 140 -38.99 25.39 -19.61
C ALA A 140 -38.36 23.98 -19.68
N GLU A 141 -38.87 23.12 -20.57
CA GLU A 141 -38.29 21.78 -20.81
C GLU A 141 -36.86 21.88 -21.36
N GLU A 142 -36.57 22.82 -22.26
CA GLU A 142 -35.24 23.03 -22.81
C GLU A 142 -34.25 23.59 -21.77
N GLU A 143 -34.69 24.54 -20.94
CA GLU A 143 -33.90 25.07 -19.82
C GLU A 143 -33.58 23.97 -18.80
N GLN A 144 -34.56 23.13 -18.48
CA GLN A 144 -34.37 22.00 -17.58
C GLN A 144 -33.40 20.97 -18.15
N ARG A 145 -33.46 20.67 -19.46
CA ARG A 145 -32.47 19.81 -20.14
C ARG A 145 -31.06 20.39 -20.05
N ARG A 146 -30.90 21.70 -20.29
CA ARG A 146 -29.60 22.37 -20.17
C ARG A 146 -29.08 22.32 -18.72
N ALA A 147 -29.95 22.51 -17.74
CA ALA A 147 -29.59 22.41 -16.32
C ALA A 147 -29.17 20.98 -15.93
N ASP A 148 -29.89 19.96 -16.42
CA ASP A 148 -29.55 18.56 -16.20
C ASP A 148 -28.23 18.16 -16.87
N GLU A 149 -27.98 18.65 -18.10
CA GLU A 149 -26.73 18.44 -18.81
C GLU A 149 -25.54 19.12 -18.10
N ALA A 150 -25.72 20.36 -17.64
CA ALA A 150 -24.73 21.07 -16.83
C ALA A 150 -24.44 20.34 -15.51
N ARG A 151 -25.48 19.79 -14.85
CA ARG A 151 -25.30 18.97 -13.64
C ARG A 151 -24.51 17.70 -13.92
N ARG A 152 -24.80 16.99 -15.02
CA ARG A 152 -24.06 15.79 -15.41
C ARG A 152 -22.59 16.10 -15.68
N LEU A 153 -22.30 17.16 -16.41
CA LEU A 153 -20.93 17.62 -16.66
C LEU A 153 -20.20 17.97 -15.36
N ALA A 154 -20.86 18.68 -14.44
CA ALA A 154 -20.28 19.01 -13.14
C ALA A 154 -20.04 17.77 -12.27
N GLU A 155 -20.96 16.79 -12.29
CA GLU A 155 -20.79 15.51 -11.58
C GLU A 155 -19.64 14.69 -12.17
N GLU A 156 -19.52 14.65 -13.49
CA GLU A 156 -18.43 13.95 -14.18
C GLU A 156 -17.07 14.60 -13.89
N GLN A 157 -16.97 15.93 -13.94
CA GLN A 157 -15.77 16.66 -13.52
C GLN A 157 -15.42 16.39 -12.06
N ARG A 158 -16.41 16.34 -11.17
CA ARG A 158 -16.19 16.02 -9.76
C ARG A 158 -15.66 14.60 -9.59
N ARG A 159 -16.23 13.61 -10.30
CA ARG A 159 -15.73 12.22 -10.28
C ARG A 159 -14.30 12.12 -10.78
N GLN A 160 -13.97 12.80 -11.89
CA GLN A 160 -12.59 12.84 -12.40
C GLN A 160 -11.63 13.49 -11.40
N ALA A 161 -12.02 14.60 -10.76
CA ALA A 161 -11.22 15.23 -9.73
C ALA A 161 -11.03 14.35 -8.49
N GLU A 162 -12.07 13.61 -8.10
CA GLU A 162 -12.03 12.67 -6.97
C GLU A 162 -11.17 11.44 -7.28
N GLU A 163 -11.28 10.86 -8.47
CA GLU A 163 -10.37 9.80 -8.94
C GLU A 163 -8.92 10.28 -9.00
N GLN A 164 -8.67 11.50 -9.49
CA GLN A 164 -7.31 12.04 -9.54
C GLN A 164 -6.76 12.26 -8.13
N ARG A 165 -7.57 12.78 -7.19
CA ARG A 165 -7.17 12.90 -5.78
C ARG A 165 -6.84 11.55 -5.18
N ARG A 166 -7.69 10.55 -5.40
CA ARG A 166 -7.48 9.19 -4.90
C ARG A 166 -6.19 8.59 -5.48
N ARG A 167 -5.91 8.75 -6.77
CA ARG A 167 -4.65 8.31 -7.39
C ARG A 167 -3.45 9.01 -6.76
N ASN A 168 -3.52 10.33 -6.57
CA ASN A 168 -2.44 11.10 -5.95
C ASN A 168 -2.22 10.70 -4.47
N GLU A 169 -3.30 10.39 -3.73
CA GLU A 169 -3.23 9.90 -2.35
C GLU A 169 -2.63 8.49 -2.29
N GLU A 170 -3.05 7.58 -3.18
CA GLU A 170 -2.46 6.24 -3.31
C GLU A 170 -0.97 6.30 -3.67
N GLU A 171 -0.58 7.20 -4.57
CA GLU A 171 0.83 7.41 -4.95
C GLU A 171 1.65 8.00 -3.79
N ARG A 172 1.11 8.98 -3.06
CA ARG A 172 1.73 9.52 -1.84
C ARG A 172 1.90 8.45 -0.77
N ALA A 173 0.88 7.63 -0.51
CA ALA A 173 0.96 6.56 0.48
C ALA A 173 2.02 5.51 0.12
N ARG A 174 2.16 5.17 -1.17
CA ARG A 174 3.24 4.29 -1.65
C ARG A 174 4.61 4.92 -1.45
N ALA A 175 4.77 6.20 -1.81
CA ALA A 175 6.03 6.92 -1.63
C ALA A 175 6.41 7.07 -0.14
N GLU A 176 5.44 7.31 0.74
CA GLU A 176 5.65 7.39 2.19
C GLU A 176 6.07 6.04 2.77
N GLU A 177 5.43 4.93 2.37
CA GLU A 177 5.81 3.59 2.83
C GLU A 177 7.19 3.18 2.29
N GLU A 178 7.49 3.48 1.02
CA GLU A 178 8.83 3.23 0.44
C GLU A 178 9.91 4.04 1.17
N ALA A 179 9.64 5.32 1.46
CA ALA A 179 10.55 6.16 2.26
C ALA A 179 10.73 5.64 3.70
N ARG A 180 9.68 5.08 4.30
CA ARG A 180 9.75 4.46 5.63
C ARG A 180 10.60 3.19 5.61
N ILE A 181 10.44 2.33 4.60
CA ILE A 181 11.26 1.12 4.42
C ILE A 181 12.73 1.53 4.18
N ALA A 182 12.98 2.55 3.36
CA ALA A 182 14.32 3.06 3.12
C ALA A 182 14.98 3.59 4.41
N ARG A 183 14.24 4.33 5.26
CA ARG A 183 14.75 4.77 6.58
C ARG A 183 15.09 3.60 7.50
N ILE A 184 14.21 2.60 7.60
CA ILE A 184 14.46 1.41 8.43
C ILE A 184 15.70 0.67 7.90
N ALA A 185 15.86 0.54 6.58
CA ALA A 185 17.02 -0.08 5.98
C ALA A 185 18.31 0.73 6.22
N GLU A 186 18.25 2.06 6.15
CA GLU A 186 19.38 2.95 6.43
C GLU A 186 19.79 2.87 7.91
N GLU A 187 18.83 2.90 8.84
CA GLU A 187 19.10 2.74 10.27
C GLU A 187 19.69 1.36 10.59
N ALA A 188 19.15 0.28 10.00
CA ALA A 188 19.71 -1.06 10.14
C ALA A 188 21.12 -1.17 9.56
N ALA A 189 21.39 -0.54 8.41
CA ALA A 189 22.71 -0.49 7.80
C ALA A 189 23.70 0.33 8.64
N ALA A 190 23.26 1.43 9.24
CA ALA A 190 24.07 2.24 10.15
C ALA A 190 24.41 1.46 11.43
N GLN A 191 23.43 0.74 12.01
CA GLN A 191 23.66 -0.13 13.16
C GLN A 191 24.61 -1.28 12.82
N ALA A 192 24.45 -1.92 11.67
CA ALA A 192 25.36 -2.97 11.20
C ALA A 192 26.78 -2.44 10.98
N ARG A 193 26.93 -1.21 10.45
CA ARG A 193 28.24 -0.55 10.32
C ARG A 193 28.88 -0.26 11.68
N ILE A 194 28.12 0.30 12.62
CA ILE A 194 28.61 0.56 13.99
C ILE A 194 29.01 -0.76 14.67
N GLN A 195 28.22 -1.81 14.50
CA GLN A 195 28.52 -3.12 15.05
C GLN A 195 29.77 -3.75 14.42
N ALA A 196 29.87 -3.72 13.09
CA ALA A 196 31.04 -4.18 12.36
C ALA A 196 32.30 -3.37 12.71
N GLU A 197 32.17 -2.06 12.95
CA GLU A 197 33.28 -1.20 13.37
C GLU A 197 33.73 -1.51 14.81
N LYS A 198 32.79 -1.76 15.73
CA LYS A 198 33.10 -2.24 17.09
C LYS A 198 33.78 -3.60 17.08
N GLU A 199 33.27 -4.53 16.28
CA GLU A 199 33.86 -5.87 16.11
C GLU A 199 35.24 -5.79 15.46
N ALA A 200 35.41 -4.94 14.43
CA ALA A 200 36.70 -4.70 13.81
C ALA A 200 37.68 -3.99 14.75
N ALA A 201 37.22 -3.06 15.60
CA ALA A 201 38.05 -2.45 16.64
C ALA A 201 38.47 -3.48 17.69
N HIS A 202 37.56 -4.35 18.14
CA HIS A 202 37.87 -5.42 19.08
C HIS A 202 38.83 -6.45 18.46
N ALA A 203 38.64 -6.80 17.19
CA ALA A 203 39.54 -7.69 16.45
C ALA A 203 40.92 -7.05 16.23
N ARG A 204 41.00 -5.75 15.94
CA ARG A 204 42.26 -5.00 15.84
C ARG A 204 42.98 -4.91 17.18
N MET A 205 42.27 -4.62 18.27
CA MET A 205 42.88 -4.62 19.60
C MET A 205 43.38 -6.03 19.98
N ALA A 206 42.62 -7.09 19.70
CA ALA A 206 43.07 -8.47 19.91
C ALA A 206 44.26 -8.85 19.01
N GLN A 207 44.31 -8.34 17.78
CA GLN A 207 45.45 -8.54 16.88
C GLN A 207 46.68 -7.76 17.34
N GLU A 208 46.54 -6.51 17.76
CA GLU A 208 47.64 -5.69 18.30
C GLU A 208 48.16 -6.24 19.63
N GLU A 209 47.28 -6.75 20.50
CA GLU A 209 47.67 -7.49 21.71
C GLU A 209 48.39 -8.79 21.38
N ALA A 210 47.91 -9.55 20.39
CA ALA A 210 48.57 -10.77 19.92
C ALA A 210 49.92 -10.48 19.24
N GLU A 211 50.03 -9.40 18.45
CA GLU A 211 51.28 -8.97 17.81
C GLU A 211 52.27 -8.41 18.83
N ARG A 212 51.82 -7.67 19.84
CA ARG A 212 52.67 -7.29 21.00
C ARG A 212 53.12 -8.51 21.77
N ALA A 213 52.25 -9.48 22.03
CA ALA A 213 52.62 -10.73 22.68
C ALA A 213 53.61 -11.57 21.84
N LEU A 214 53.54 -11.46 20.50
CA LEU A 214 54.47 -12.12 19.57
C LEU A 214 55.81 -11.38 19.47
N GLN A 215 55.81 -10.03 19.52
CA GLN A 215 57.02 -9.20 19.56
C GLN A 215 57.73 -9.24 20.92
N GLU A 216 56.99 -9.38 22.01
CA GLU A 216 57.53 -9.50 23.38
C GLU A 216 57.77 -10.97 23.80
N GLY A 217 57.65 -11.93 22.88
CA GLY A 217 58.12 -13.29 23.13
C GLY A 217 57.42 -14.02 24.28
N ILE A 218 56.11 -13.84 24.45
CA ILE A 218 55.33 -14.61 25.41
C ILE A 218 55.15 -16.03 24.83
N LYS A 219 56.13 -16.90 25.11
CA LYS A 219 56.07 -18.34 24.81
C LYS A 219 54.85 -18.93 25.53
N PRO A 220 53.86 -19.52 24.84
CA PRO A 220 52.62 -19.99 25.45
C PRO A 220 52.90 -21.04 26.53
N ILE A 221 52.19 -20.91 27.66
CA ILE A 221 52.35 -21.78 28.80
C ILE A 221 51.56 -23.07 28.60
N ILE A 222 52.15 -24.08 27.94
CA ILE A 222 51.58 -25.44 27.98
C ILE A 222 51.93 -26.03 29.35
N VAL A 223 50.96 -26.00 30.25
CA VAL A 223 50.93 -26.89 31.42
C VAL A 223 50.46 -28.25 30.90
N PRO A 224 51.16 -29.35 31.18
CA PRO A 224 50.74 -30.68 30.74
C PRO A 224 49.36 -30.99 31.31
N THR A 225 48.50 -31.57 30.49
CA THR A 225 47.16 -32.00 30.90
C THR A 225 47.25 -33.11 31.95
N VAL A 226 46.19 -33.27 32.75
CA VAL A 226 46.12 -34.33 33.78
C VAL A 226 46.35 -35.73 33.17
N GLU A 227 45.91 -35.94 31.93
CA GLU A 227 46.10 -37.19 31.18
C GLU A 227 47.58 -37.41 30.80
N GLU A 228 48.27 -36.36 30.32
CA GLU A 228 49.70 -36.41 30.02
C GLU A 228 50.54 -36.64 31.28
N VAL A 229 50.15 -36.05 32.41
CA VAL A 229 50.79 -36.30 33.71
C VAL A 229 50.62 -37.75 34.13
N ALA A 230 49.42 -38.32 34.01
CA ALA A 230 49.15 -39.71 34.34
C ALA A 230 49.90 -40.68 33.41
N ALA A 231 49.96 -40.38 32.10
CA ALA A 231 50.70 -41.15 31.12
C ALA A 231 52.21 -41.13 31.41
N THR A 232 52.74 -39.97 31.77
CA THR A 232 54.17 -39.80 32.11
C THR A 232 54.53 -40.49 33.43
N LYS A 233 53.68 -40.39 34.46
CA LYS A 233 53.84 -41.16 35.71
C LYS A 233 53.86 -42.67 35.44
N THR A 234 53.00 -43.15 34.55
CA THR A 234 52.95 -44.57 34.16
C THR A 234 54.21 -44.99 33.39
N ARG A 235 54.62 -44.18 32.40
CA ARG A 235 55.83 -44.41 31.57
C ARG A 235 57.10 -44.47 32.42
N LEU A 236 57.22 -43.58 33.41
CA LEU A 236 58.38 -43.47 34.28
C LEU A 236 58.28 -44.32 35.56
N GLN A 237 57.25 -45.16 35.67
CA GLN A 237 57.03 -46.04 36.82
C GLN A 237 57.07 -45.28 38.16
N TYR A 238 56.44 -44.10 38.21
CA TYR A 238 56.32 -43.30 39.42
C TYR A 238 55.58 -44.10 40.50
N GLN A 239 56.12 -44.10 41.72
CA GLN A 239 55.54 -44.81 42.86
C GLN A 239 55.01 -43.82 43.88
N GLU A 240 53.69 -43.81 44.06
CA GLU A 240 53.04 -42.97 45.05
C GLU A 240 53.54 -43.35 46.46
N GLY A 241 53.99 -42.36 47.24
CA GLY A 241 54.54 -42.56 48.60
C GLY A 241 56.07 -42.65 48.69
N SER A 242 56.78 -42.70 47.56
CA SER A 242 58.23 -42.47 47.49
C SER A 242 58.52 -41.03 47.06
N PHE A 243 59.69 -40.51 47.44
CA PHE A 243 60.17 -39.21 46.98
C PHE A 243 61.06 -39.39 45.74
N HIS A 244 60.76 -38.70 44.66
CA HIS A 244 61.37 -38.90 43.35
C HIS A 244 62.31 -37.75 42.99
N PHE A 245 63.62 -38.04 42.97
CA PHE A 245 64.65 -37.11 42.52
C PHE A 245 65.00 -37.37 41.06
N ALA A 246 65.03 -36.33 40.24
CA ALA A 246 65.59 -36.39 38.89
C ALA A 246 66.92 -35.67 38.80
N VAL A 247 67.90 -36.29 38.15
CA VAL A 247 69.19 -35.66 37.83
C VAL A 247 69.20 -35.30 36.35
N ALA A 248 69.20 -34.01 36.06
CA ALA A 248 69.18 -33.46 34.71
C ALA A 248 70.41 -32.58 34.46
N GLY A 249 70.77 -32.36 33.20
CA GLY A 249 71.92 -31.56 32.81
C GLY A 249 72.56 -32.10 31.54
N ILE A 250 73.54 -31.37 30.99
CA ILE A 250 74.16 -31.69 29.70
C ILE A 250 74.79 -33.09 29.66
N SER A 251 74.91 -33.66 28.45
CA SER A 251 75.59 -34.95 28.27
C SER A 251 77.03 -34.88 28.78
N GLY A 252 77.50 -35.97 29.41
CA GLY A 252 78.86 -36.05 29.92
C GLY A 252 79.13 -35.28 31.23
N SER A 253 78.16 -34.55 31.81
CA SER A 253 78.37 -33.83 33.09
C SER A 253 78.63 -34.77 34.27
N GLY A 254 78.22 -36.04 34.19
CA GLY A 254 78.47 -37.04 35.25
C GLY A 254 77.22 -37.45 36.04
N LYS A 255 76.02 -37.25 35.48
CA LYS A 255 74.72 -37.56 36.11
C LYS A 255 74.64 -38.96 36.72
N SER A 256 74.94 -39.99 35.93
CA SER A 256 74.94 -41.38 36.40
C SER A 256 75.96 -41.62 37.52
N SER A 257 77.10 -40.91 37.49
CA SER A 257 78.11 -40.99 38.56
C SER A 257 77.63 -40.34 39.85
N LEU A 258 76.93 -39.21 39.75
CA LEU A 258 76.34 -38.53 40.89
C LEU A 258 75.24 -39.40 41.53
N ILE A 259 74.37 -40.02 40.73
CA ILE A 259 73.32 -40.93 41.22
C ILE A 259 73.93 -42.10 41.98
N ASN A 260 74.98 -42.73 41.44
CA ASN A 260 75.68 -43.80 42.14
C ASN A 260 76.27 -43.33 43.47
N ALA A 261 76.89 -42.15 43.46
CA ALA A 261 77.49 -41.57 44.66
C ALA A 261 76.45 -41.26 45.75
N LEU A 262 75.31 -40.69 45.38
CA LEU A 262 74.18 -40.42 46.28
C LEU A 262 73.54 -41.70 46.84
N ARG A 263 73.66 -42.82 46.13
CA ARG A 263 73.25 -44.17 46.56
C ARG A 263 74.34 -44.91 47.35
N GLY A 264 75.50 -44.27 47.60
CA GLY A 264 76.64 -44.86 48.32
C GLY A 264 77.45 -45.88 47.50
N LEU A 265 77.23 -45.95 46.18
CA LEU A 265 77.85 -46.92 45.28
C LEU A 265 79.03 -46.31 44.52
N ARG A 266 80.11 -47.07 44.34
CA ARG A 266 81.25 -46.70 43.49
C ARG A 266 81.02 -47.15 42.05
N ASN A 267 81.32 -46.29 41.09
CA ASN A 267 81.16 -46.56 39.65
C ASN A 267 81.88 -47.82 39.14
N ASN A 268 82.98 -48.22 39.77
CA ASN A 268 83.78 -49.39 39.37
C ASN A 268 83.40 -50.67 40.13
N SER A 269 82.31 -50.66 40.89
CA SER A 269 81.83 -51.85 41.60
C SER A 269 81.18 -52.83 40.61
N LYS A 270 81.37 -54.14 40.82
CA LYS A 270 80.71 -55.21 40.04
C LYS A 270 79.23 -55.42 40.44
N ASP A 271 78.68 -54.52 41.26
CA ASP A 271 77.30 -54.61 41.72
C ASP A 271 76.33 -54.33 40.54
N PRO A 272 75.38 -55.24 40.24
CA PRO A 272 74.37 -55.05 39.21
C PRO A 272 73.51 -53.80 39.38
N ARG A 273 73.52 -53.17 40.56
CA ARG A 273 72.73 -51.98 40.90
C ARG A 273 73.39 -50.65 40.50
N VAL A 274 74.64 -50.67 40.04
CA VAL A 274 75.41 -49.48 39.64
C VAL A 274 74.92 -48.98 38.28
N ALA A 275 74.63 -47.69 38.17
CA ALA A 275 74.35 -47.04 36.90
C ALA A 275 75.64 -46.99 36.05
N ALA A 276 75.60 -47.49 34.82
CA ALA A 276 76.77 -47.50 33.94
C ALA A 276 77.16 -46.07 33.57
N ALA A 277 78.35 -45.62 33.98
CA ALA A 277 78.85 -44.30 33.63
C ALA A 277 79.69 -44.35 32.34
N GLY A 278 79.30 -43.57 31.34
CA GLY A 278 80.27 -42.95 30.42
C GLY A 278 80.78 -43.71 29.18
N VAL A 279 80.02 -44.61 28.55
CA VAL A 279 80.38 -45.10 27.20
C VAL A 279 79.13 -45.30 26.32
N VAL A 280 79.04 -44.49 25.25
CA VAL A 280 78.00 -44.42 24.19
C VAL A 280 76.69 -43.70 24.56
N GLU A 281 76.55 -42.52 23.95
CA GLU A 281 75.41 -41.61 23.94
C GLU A 281 74.18 -42.25 23.29
N THR A 282 73.25 -42.87 24.03
CA THR A 282 71.91 -43.20 23.48
C THR A 282 70.87 -43.71 24.49
N THR A 283 70.88 -43.27 25.74
CA THR A 283 69.65 -43.43 26.55
C THR A 283 68.66 -42.35 26.13
N SER A 284 67.79 -42.62 25.17
CA SER A 284 66.62 -41.77 24.87
C SER A 284 65.51 -41.89 25.93
N VAL A 285 65.79 -42.64 27.01
CA VAL A 285 64.83 -43.04 28.04
C VAL A 285 65.42 -42.74 29.42
N VAL A 286 64.62 -42.10 30.27
CA VAL A 286 64.93 -41.84 31.68
C VAL A 286 65.08 -43.17 32.43
N ALA A 287 66.21 -43.39 33.10
CA ALA A 287 66.47 -44.60 33.86
C ALA A 287 66.12 -44.41 35.35
N ARG A 288 65.53 -45.44 35.97
CA ARG A 288 65.06 -45.41 37.36
C ARG A 288 65.94 -46.28 38.26
N TYR A 289 66.37 -45.72 39.39
CA TYR A 289 67.24 -46.35 40.37
C TYR A 289 66.69 -46.17 41.79
N PRO A 290 66.02 -47.19 42.36
CA PRO A 290 65.65 -47.18 43.77
C PRO A 290 66.90 -47.06 44.67
N ASP A 291 66.77 -46.30 45.76
CA ASP A 291 67.84 -46.14 46.72
C ASP A 291 67.99 -47.44 47.57
N PRO A 292 69.20 -48.01 47.68
CA PRO A 292 69.40 -49.28 48.39
C PRO A 292 69.30 -49.16 49.91
N MET A 293 69.51 -47.97 50.47
CA MET A 293 69.44 -47.73 51.92
C MET A 293 68.09 -47.14 52.34
N ARG A 294 67.36 -46.54 51.39
CA ARG A 294 66.13 -45.78 51.61
C ARG A 294 65.04 -46.24 50.64
N ASN A 295 64.16 -47.14 51.08
CA ASN A 295 63.05 -47.65 50.25
C ASN A 295 62.04 -46.58 49.80
N ASP A 296 62.22 -45.39 50.34
CA ASP A 296 61.32 -44.26 50.32
C ASP A 296 61.87 -43.15 49.39
N VAL A 297 63.04 -43.37 48.77
CA VAL A 297 63.68 -42.48 47.80
C VAL A 297 63.96 -43.21 46.48
N VAL A 298 63.68 -42.54 45.36
CA VAL A 298 63.95 -43.06 44.02
C VAL A 298 64.71 -42.01 43.21
N TRP A 299 65.79 -42.44 42.55
CA TRP A 299 66.62 -41.59 41.71
C TRP A 299 66.34 -41.85 40.23
N TYR A 300 66.26 -40.78 39.45
CA TYR A 300 66.03 -40.83 38.01
C TYR A 300 67.20 -40.18 37.27
N ASP A 301 67.78 -40.92 36.33
CA ASP A 301 68.81 -40.42 35.42
C ASP A 301 68.14 -39.92 34.14
N VAL A 302 68.06 -38.60 34.01
CA VAL A 302 67.41 -37.95 32.87
C VAL A 302 68.46 -37.74 31.79
N PRO A 303 68.21 -38.20 30.55
CA PRO A 303 69.20 -38.08 29.49
C PRO A 303 69.46 -36.62 29.18
N GLY A 304 70.73 -36.28 28.94
CA GLY A 304 71.08 -34.87 28.73
C GLY A 304 70.44 -34.30 27.47
N ALA A 305 69.98 -33.06 27.55
CA ALA A 305 69.61 -32.32 26.35
C ALA A 305 70.86 -32.20 25.47
N GLY A 306 70.82 -32.77 24.27
CA GLY A 306 71.88 -32.59 23.29
C GLY A 306 71.99 -31.13 22.84
N THR A 307 73.04 -30.80 22.10
CA THR A 307 73.35 -29.47 21.56
C THR A 307 72.38 -29.00 20.45
N LEU A 308 71.22 -29.62 20.31
CA LEU A 308 70.24 -29.29 19.28
C LEU A 308 69.24 -28.28 19.85
N ASP A 309 69.03 -27.18 19.12
CA ASP A 309 68.18 -26.03 19.45
C ASP A 309 66.70 -26.41 19.61
N PHE A 310 66.38 -27.14 20.68
CA PHE A 310 65.01 -27.38 21.09
C PHE A 310 64.56 -26.27 22.05
N PRO A 311 63.34 -25.73 21.89
CA PRO A 311 62.80 -24.79 22.86
C PRO A 311 62.79 -25.38 24.29
N ASP A 312 63.25 -24.60 25.27
CA ASP A 312 63.41 -24.91 26.71
C ASP A 312 62.37 -25.89 27.30
N TRP A 313 61.09 -25.61 27.03
CA TRP A 313 59.93 -26.35 27.51
C TRP A 313 59.71 -27.73 26.87
N VAL A 314 60.15 -27.96 25.62
CA VAL A 314 59.96 -29.24 24.91
C VAL A 314 60.75 -30.31 25.62
N TYR A 315 62.02 -30.04 25.94
CA TYR A 315 62.84 -30.98 26.70
C TYR A 315 62.25 -31.25 28.09
N PHE A 316 61.79 -30.20 28.80
CA PHE A 316 61.21 -30.37 30.13
C PHE A 316 59.93 -31.21 30.12
N ASN A 317 59.07 -31.03 29.13
CA ASN A 317 57.82 -31.77 28.98
C ASN A 317 58.03 -33.20 28.45
N ASP A 318 58.83 -33.38 27.40
CA ASP A 318 59.06 -34.69 26.77
C ASP A 318 59.77 -35.66 27.71
N GLN A 319 60.74 -35.16 28.48
CA GLN A 319 61.42 -35.96 29.51
C GLN A 319 60.57 -36.15 30.77
N GLY A 320 59.43 -35.48 30.86
CA GLY A 320 58.51 -35.62 31.99
C GLY A 320 59.03 -35.00 33.27
N LEU A 321 59.90 -33.99 33.21
CA LEU A 321 60.54 -33.42 34.40
C LEU A 321 59.53 -32.85 35.41
N TYR A 322 58.34 -32.46 34.93
CA TYR A 322 57.27 -31.92 35.76
C TYR A 322 56.65 -32.90 36.76
N ILE A 323 56.92 -34.21 36.67
CA ILE A 323 56.35 -35.21 37.61
C ILE A 323 57.20 -35.42 38.86
N PHE A 324 58.45 -34.94 38.86
CA PHE A 324 59.40 -35.21 39.94
C PHE A 324 59.23 -34.24 41.10
N ASP A 325 59.51 -34.71 42.32
CA ASP A 325 59.36 -33.91 43.52
C ASP A 325 60.54 -32.94 43.70
N CYS A 326 61.70 -33.28 43.13
CA CYS A 326 62.88 -32.43 43.13
C CYS A 326 63.81 -32.75 41.95
N ILE A 327 64.46 -31.72 41.40
CA ILE A 327 65.39 -31.85 40.27
C ILE A 327 66.79 -31.35 40.67
N LEU A 328 67.80 -32.20 40.47
CA LEU A 328 69.21 -31.82 40.58
C LEU A 328 69.71 -31.46 39.18
N VAL A 329 70.08 -30.20 38.99
CA VAL A 329 70.67 -29.70 37.74
C VAL A 329 72.18 -29.80 37.85
N LEU A 330 72.75 -30.80 37.17
CA LEU A 330 74.17 -31.09 37.20
C LEU A 330 74.93 -30.35 36.10
N THR A 331 75.79 -29.43 36.54
CA THR A 331 76.67 -28.62 35.69
C THR A 331 78.11 -29.12 35.80
N ASP A 332 78.92 -28.87 34.77
CA ASP A 332 80.34 -29.24 34.75
C ASP A 332 81.26 -28.02 34.84
N ASN A 333 81.83 -27.56 33.71
CA ASN A 333 82.72 -26.42 33.64
C ASN A 333 81.99 -25.12 33.28
N ARG A 334 80.84 -25.20 32.60
CA ARG A 334 80.08 -24.04 32.13
C ARG A 334 78.61 -24.17 32.50
N PHE A 335 78.01 -23.05 32.89
CA PHE A 335 76.58 -22.94 33.06
C PHE A 335 75.96 -22.64 31.71
N THR A 336 75.08 -23.53 31.22
CA THR A 336 74.55 -23.45 29.85
C THR A 336 73.13 -22.90 29.81
N ASP A 337 72.69 -22.43 28.64
CA ASP A 337 71.30 -22.01 28.41
C ASP A 337 70.31 -23.15 28.69
N THR A 338 70.72 -24.40 28.49
CA THR A 338 69.94 -25.58 28.84
C THR A 338 69.73 -25.70 30.36
N ASP A 339 70.76 -25.44 31.16
CA ASP A 339 70.64 -25.50 32.63
C ASP A 339 69.70 -24.39 33.12
N LEU A 340 69.80 -23.19 32.53
CA LEU A 340 68.86 -22.09 32.74
C LEU A 340 67.43 -22.46 32.35
N ALA A 341 67.25 -23.08 31.19
CA ALA A 341 65.96 -23.53 30.70
C ALA A 341 65.29 -24.53 31.66
N ILE A 342 66.05 -25.49 32.20
CA ILE A 342 65.55 -26.44 33.20
C ILE A 342 65.14 -25.68 34.46
N LEU A 343 66.00 -24.80 34.99
CA LEU A 343 65.71 -24.03 36.21
C LEU A 343 64.51 -23.09 36.07
N ARG A 344 64.36 -22.44 34.90
CA ARG A 344 63.19 -21.61 34.58
C ARG A 344 61.91 -22.42 34.62
N ASN A 345 61.92 -23.60 34.03
CA ASN A 345 60.76 -24.49 34.06
C ASN A 345 60.51 -25.03 35.47
N CYS A 346 61.54 -25.41 36.24
CA CYS A 346 61.39 -25.80 37.65
C CYS A 346 60.69 -24.71 38.48
N ALA A 347 61.15 -23.46 38.37
CA ALA A 347 60.52 -22.32 39.06
C ALA A 347 59.05 -22.13 38.65
N ARG A 348 58.75 -22.36 37.38
CA ARG A 348 57.39 -22.25 36.81
C ARG A 348 56.45 -23.36 37.27
N PHE A 349 56.93 -24.60 37.35
CA PHE A 349 56.17 -25.74 37.87
C PHE A 349 56.23 -25.84 39.41
N LYS A 350 56.91 -24.89 40.07
CA LYS A 350 57.14 -24.85 41.53
C LYS A 350 57.83 -26.11 42.06
N ILE A 351 58.71 -26.69 41.25
CA ILE A 351 59.52 -27.85 41.62
C ILE A 351 60.85 -27.35 42.21
N PRO A 352 61.20 -27.74 43.44
CA PRO A 352 62.50 -27.45 44.02
C PRO A 352 63.65 -27.97 43.14
N ALA A 353 64.62 -27.10 42.85
CA ALA A 353 65.80 -27.45 42.07
C ALA A 353 67.09 -27.16 42.85
N PHE A 354 68.07 -28.05 42.73
CA PHE A 354 69.41 -27.88 43.27
C PHE A 354 70.42 -27.80 42.14
N VAL A 355 71.25 -26.76 42.12
CA VAL A 355 72.35 -26.65 41.15
C VAL A 355 73.57 -27.33 41.74
N VAL A 356 74.01 -28.42 41.12
CA VAL A 356 75.16 -29.21 41.57
C VAL A 356 76.25 -29.10 40.54
N ARG A 357 77.44 -28.67 40.94
CA ARG A 357 78.62 -28.63 40.08
C ARG A 357 79.50 -29.85 40.35
N SER A 358 79.82 -30.57 39.28
CA SER A 358 80.71 -31.73 39.29
C SER A 358 82.04 -31.42 38.61
N LYS A 359 83.01 -32.36 38.71
CA LYS A 359 84.33 -32.28 38.05
C LYS A 359 85.12 -31.01 38.39
N TRP A 360 85.04 -30.57 39.65
CA TRP A 360 85.75 -29.39 40.10
C TRP A 360 87.28 -29.58 40.16
N GLN A 361 87.77 -30.83 40.22
CA GLN A 361 89.19 -31.14 40.39
C GLN A 361 90.08 -30.48 39.35
N GLN A 362 89.72 -30.59 38.06
CA GLN A 362 90.50 -30.01 36.98
C GLN A 362 90.58 -28.48 37.07
N HIS A 363 89.52 -27.84 37.59
CA HIS A 363 89.50 -26.38 37.74
C HIS A 363 90.30 -25.94 38.97
N VAL A 364 90.25 -26.70 40.08
CA VAL A 364 91.12 -26.43 41.22
C VAL A 364 92.59 -26.63 40.86
N GLU A 365 92.95 -27.66 40.11
CA GLU A 365 94.32 -27.86 39.61
C GLU A 365 94.78 -26.68 38.75
N ASN A 366 93.96 -26.23 37.79
CA ASN A 366 94.29 -25.05 36.99
C ASN A 366 94.47 -23.79 37.85
N ILE A 367 93.62 -23.59 38.87
CA ILE A 367 93.75 -22.45 39.80
C ILE A 367 95.02 -22.58 40.66
N LEU A 368 95.37 -23.79 41.09
CA LEU A 368 96.58 -24.05 41.87
C LEU A 368 97.85 -23.76 41.06
N ASP A 369 97.88 -24.16 39.79
CA ASP A 369 98.98 -23.87 38.86
C ASP A 369 99.15 -22.35 38.62
N ASP A 370 98.05 -21.60 38.61
CA ASP A 370 98.04 -20.15 38.45
C ASP A 370 98.31 -19.37 39.75
N LEU A 371 98.17 -20.01 40.92
CA LEU A 371 98.46 -19.41 42.22
C LEU A 371 99.96 -19.43 42.50
N GLN A 372 100.54 -18.26 42.74
CA GLN A 372 101.94 -18.14 43.16
C GLN A 372 102.13 -18.73 44.56
N ASP A 373 103.25 -19.44 44.77
CA ASP A 373 103.64 -19.92 46.09
C ASP A 373 103.86 -18.71 47.02
N GLU A 374 103.15 -18.67 48.14
CA GLU A 374 103.45 -17.73 49.22
C GLU A 374 104.39 -18.42 50.22
N ASP A 375 105.43 -17.70 50.66
CA ASP A 375 106.41 -18.24 51.61
C ASP A 375 105.73 -18.70 52.91
N ASP A 376 106.05 -19.93 53.35
CA ASP A 376 105.55 -20.63 54.55
C ASP A 376 104.09 -21.15 54.54
N GLU A 377 103.42 -21.24 53.37
CA GLU A 377 102.09 -21.88 53.29
C GLU A 377 102.17 -23.41 53.12
N ASP A 378 101.41 -24.16 53.95
CA ASP A 378 101.26 -25.61 53.81
C ASP A 378 100.30 -25.96 52.65
N ASP A 379 100.52 -27.12 52.00
CA ASP A 379 99.81 -27.56 50.79
C ASP A 379 98.28 -27.56 50.99
N ASP A 380 97.84 -27.91 52.21
CA ASP A 380 96.42 -27.91 52.60
C ASP A 380 95.80 -26.50 52.59
N ALA A 381 96.54 -25.48 53.04
CA ALA A 381 96.06 -24.10 53.06
C ALA A 381 95.95 -23.53 51.63
N ARG A 382 96.92 -23.85 50.78
CA ARG A 382 96.89 -23.49 49.35
C ARG A 382 95.70 -24.12 48.62
N LEU A 383 95.43 -25.40 48.89
CA LEU A 383 94.27 -26.12 48.36
C LEU A 383 92.95 -25.49 48.81
N ILE A 384 92.83 -25.08 50.09
CA ILE A 384 91.65 -24.39 50.63
C ILE A 384 91.44 -23.04 49.93
N ARG A 385 92.50 -22.28 49.63
CA ARG A 385 92.40 -21.00 48.92
C ARG A 385 91.94 -21.17 47.48
N ALA A 386 92.57 -22.08 46.73
CA ALA A 386 92.16 -22.41 45.36
C ALA A 386 90.69 -22.85 45.30
N ARG A 387 90.28 -23.66 46.28
CA ARG A 387 88.89 -24.10 46.46
C ARG A 387 87.94 -22.95 46.72
N ASN A 388 88.22 -22.07 47.68
CA ASN A 388 87.31 -20.97 48.03
C ASN A 388 87.16 -20.00 46.85
N LYS A 389 88.24 -19.76 46.11
CA LYS A 389 88.23 -18.98 44.87
C LYS A 389 87.33 -19.63 43.82
N LEU A 390 87.46 -20.94 43.60
CA LEU A 390 86.60 -21.67 42.67
C LEU A 390 85.12 -21.56 43.04
N VAL A 391 84.78 -21.80 44.31
CA VAL A 391 83.38 -21.73 44.78
C VAL A 391 82.84 -20.31 44.59
N ALA A 392 83.61 -19.28 44.91
CA ALA A 392 83.21 -17.89 44.73
C ALA A 392 83.00 -17.52 43.26
N GLU A 393 83.94 -17.88 42.36
CA GLU A 393 83.82 -17.62 40.93
C GLU A 393 82.65 -18.38 40.30
N THR A 394 82.46 -19.64 40.69
CA THR A 394 81.32 -20.45 40.25
C THR A 394 80.00 -19.83 40.70
N THR A 395 79.91 -19.46 41.98
CA THR A 395 78.69 -18.90 42.56
C THR A 395 78.36 -17.56 41.95
N ALA A 396 79.36 -16.71 41.71
CA ALA A 396 79.17 -15.43 41.03
C ALA A 396 78.68 -15.62 39.59
N SER A 397 79.31 -16.52 38.83
CA SER A 397 78.91 -16.80 37.44
C SER A 397 77.49 -17.38 37.35
N VAL A 398 77.13 -18.32 38.22
CA VAL A 398 75.76 -18.86 38.24
C VAL A 398 74.76 -17.80 38.71
N SER A 399 75.09 -17.01 39.73
CA SER A 399 74.21 -15.94 40.23
C SER A 399 73.94 -14.86 39.19
N GLU A 400 74.95 -14.45 38.42
CA GLU A 400 74.80 -13.49 37.33
C GLU A 400 73.88 -14.05 36.23
N ASN A 401 74.08 -15.30 35.84
CA ASN A 401 73.24 -15.95 34.85
C ASN A 401 71.79 -16.13 35.33
N LEU A 402 71.59 -16.46 36.61
CA LEU A 402 70.25 -16.53 37.21
C LEU A 402 69.57 -15.16 37.28
N ALA A 403 70.32 -14.10 37.63
CA ALA A 403 69.81 -12.73 37.66
C ALA A 403 69.40 -12.23 36.27
N ASN A 404 70.24 -12.48 35.26
CA ASN A 404 69.94 -12.18 33.85
C ASN A 404 68.72 -12.98 33.35
N ALA A 405 68.43 -14.12 33.97
CA ALA A 405 67.30 -14.96 33.67
C ALA A 405 66.04 -14.68 34.52
N GLU A 406 66.07 -13.64 35.37
CA GLU A 406 65.01 -13.26 36.30
C GLU A 406 64.59 -14.39 37.27
N LEU A 407 65.54 -15.28 37.60
CA LEU A 407 65.32 -16.38 38.53
C LEU A 407 65.79 -16.01 39.94
N PRO A 408 65.13 -16.56 40.99
CA PRO A 408 65.58 -16.37 42.36
C PRO A 408 67.00 -16.94 42.52
N PRO A 409 67.84 -16.33 43.38
CA PRO A 409 69.17 -16.81 43.63
C PRO A 409 69.12 -18.24 44.20
N GLN A 410 69.90 -19.14 43.63
CA GLN A 410 70.02 -20.52 44.08
C GLN A 410 71.44 -20.81 44.55
N ARG A 411 71.57 -21.61 45.61
CA ARG A 411 72.88 -22.08 46.09
C ARG A 411 73.43 -23.12 45.10
N VAL A 412 74.71 -22.98 44.78
CA VAL A 412 75.46 -23.97 43.98
C VAL A 412 76.22 -24.87 44.93
N TYR A 413 76.05 -26.18 44.79
CA TYR A 413 76.76 -27.19 45.59
C TYR A 413 77.91 -27.74 44.76
N VAL A 414 79.13 -27.51 45.19
CA VAL A 414 80.31 -28.11 44.56
C VAL A 414 80.56 -29.46 45.23
N VAL A 415 80.58 -30.53 44.44
CA VAL A 415 80.69 -31.89 44.99
C VAL A 415 81.73 -32.73 44.26
N ASP A 416 82.48 -33.49 45.04
CA ASP A 416 83.26 -34.62 44.58
C ASP A 416 82.48 -35.93 44.72
N LYS A 417 82.57 -36.78 43.70
CA LYS A 417 81.91 -38.08 43.68
C LYS A 417 82.45 -39.04 44.75
N GLU A 418 83.75 -38.99 45.07
CA GLU A 418 84.36 -39.91 46.03
C GLU A 418 84.11 -39.48 47.47
N ALA A 419 84.16 -38.18 47.74
CA ALA A 419 83.74 -37.60 49.02
C ALA A 419 82.25 -37.87 49.27
N LEU A 420 81.39 -37.70 48.25
CA LEU A 420 79.95 -37.93 48.37
C LEU A 420 79.62 -39.39 48.72
N VAL A 421 80.31 -40.37 48.11
CA VAL A 421 80.19 -41.79 48.48
C VAL A 421 80.56 -42.02 49.94
N GLN A 422 81.63 -41.38 50.44
CA GLN A 422 82.05 -41.52 51.83
C GLN A 422 81.02 -40.92 52.79
N VAL A 423 80.54 -39.71 52.51
CA VAL A 423 79.53 -39.02 53.32
C VAL A 423 78.22 -39.80 53.40
N VAL A 424 77.73 -40.33 52.27
CA VAL A 424 76.49 -41.13 52.23
C VAL A 424 76.65 -42.42 53.04
N ASN A 425 77.82 -43.05 53.01
CA ASN A 425 78.12 -44.24 53.79
C ASN A 425 78.50 -43.96 55.26
N GLY A 426 78.43 -42.70 55.71
CA GLY A 426 78.71 -42.29 57.09
C GLY A 426 80.20 -42.18 57.45
N ALA A 427 81.09 -42.15 56.46
CA ALA A 427 82.51 -41.88 56.64
C ALA A 427 82.81 -40.37 56.51
N GLU A 428 83.86 -39.90 57.18
CA GLU A 428 84.35 -38.52 57.07
C GLU A 428 85.51 -38.46 56.07
N PRO A 429 85.31 -37.90 54.86
CA PRO A 429 86.39 -37.74 53.90
C PRO A 429 87.35 -36.62 54.36
N ALA A 430 88.62 -36.72 53.95
CA ALA A 430 89.65 -35.74 54.30
C ALA A 430 89.34 -34.31 53.81
N HIS A 431 88.67 -34.18 52.66
CA HIS A 431 88.28 -32.90 52.09
C HIS A 431 86.78 -32.91 51.77
N LEU A 432 86.02 -32.10 52.51
CA LEU A 432 84.58 -31.91 52.33
C LEU A 432 84.32 -30.55 51.68
N PHE A 433 83.69 -30.53 50.52
CA PHE A 433 83.05 -29.37 49.90
C PHE A 433 81.64 -29.19 50.45
N ASP A 434 80.64 -29.14 49.57
CA ASP A 434 79.24 -29.03 49.96
C ASP A 434 78.56 -30.40 50.05
N GLU A 435 79.28 -31.54 49.98
CA GLU A 435 78.67 -32.87 49.91
C GLU A 435 77.79 -33.16 51.13
N ARG A 436 78.26 -32.79 52.32
CA ARG A 436 77.51 -32.98 53.57
C ARG A 436 76.25 -32.14 53.61
N ASP A 437 76.34 -30.89 53.16
CA ASP A 437 75.21 -29.98 53.11
C ASP A 437 74.20 -30.43 52.05
N LEU A 438 74.66 -30.79 50.86
CA LEU A 438 73.82 -31.31 49.78
C LEU A 438 73.06 -32.56 50.24
N VAL A 439 73.76 -33.57 50.78
CA VAL A 439 73.16 -34.81 51.29
C VAL A 439 72.12 -34.50 52.37
N ARG A 440 72.47 -33.65 53.34
CA ARG A 440 71.59 -33.29 54.45
C ARG A 440 70.33 -32.60 53.95
N GLU A 441 70.45 -31.61 53.05
CA GLU A 441 69.33 -30.84 52.53
C GLU A 441 68.43 -31.68 51.62
N LEU A 442 69.01 -32.49 50.73
CA LEU A 442 68.25 -33.42 49.87
C LEU A 442 67.40 -34.38 50.71
N PHE A 443 68.01 -35.05 51.70
CA PHE A 443 67.27 -36.02 52.51
C PHE A 443 66.33 -35.36 53.53
N MET A 444 66.63 -34.16 54.02
CA MET A 444 65.69 -33.37 54.81
C MET A 444 64.44 -33.02 53.97
N MET A 445 64.63 -32.64 52.71
CA MET A 445 63.53 -32.36 51.78
C MET A 445 62.71 -33.62 51.49
N ALA A 446 63.36 -34.76 51.27
CA ALA A 446 62.66 -36.03 51.06
C ALA A 446 61.81 -36.46 52.27
N HIS A 447 62.25 -36.13 53.50
CA HIS A 447 61.47 -36.36 54.72
C HIS A 447 60.34 -35.33 54.91
N ALA A 448 60.57 -34.06 54.59
CA ALA A 448 59.59 -33.00 54.73
C ALA A 448 58.44 -33.09 53.70
N GLY A 449 58.73 -33.54 52.47
CA GLY A 449 57.74 -33.74 51.42
C GLY A 449 56.72 -34.86 51.68
N ARG A 450 56.78 -35.53 52.85
CA ARG A 450 55.83 -36.55 53.28
C ARG A 450 54.86 -36.12 54.39
N ALA A 451 55.10 -34.98 55.02
CA ALA A 451 54.37 -34.55 56.20
C ALA A 451 53.00 -33.95 55.90
#